data_AF-A0A1F2HQI3-F1
#
_entry.id   AF-A0A1F2HQI3-F1
#
_cell.length_a   1.000
_cell.length_b   1.000
_cell.length_c   1.000
_cell.angle_alpha   90.00
_cell.angle_beta   90.00
_cell.angle_gamma   90.00
#
_symmetry.space_group_name_H-M   'P 1'
#
loop_
_entity.id
_entity.type
_entity.pdbx_description
1 polymer ?
#
loop_
_entity_poly.entity_id
_entity_poly.type
_entity_poly.pdbx_seq_one_letter_code
_entity_poly.pdbx_strand_id
1 'polypeptide(L)'
;MKKQSYIYYLFWALLLIQVFLTIMTSLSQRIILPFVIFPGVSVFFLFYLRSLLGYNLKQSPSEPLFVLRRYGLGTSLNPKNPLGYKISLLVVMGILVLLFCLTLLAFLGK
;
A
#
# COMPACT_ATOMS: atom_id res chain seq x y z
N MET A 1 8.53 8.33 15.85
CA MET A 1 8.09 6.91 15.75
C MET A 1 6.60 6.71 16.07
N LYS A 2 6.05 7.20 17.20
CA LYS A 2 4.63 6.95 17.56
C LYS A 2 3.62 7.34 16.47
N LYS A 3 3.66 8.57 15.92
CA LYS A 3 2.73 9.06 14.88
C LYS A 3 2.73 8.23 13.59
N GLN A 4 3.90 7.76 13.15
CA GLN A 4 4.06 6.95 11.94
C GLN A 4 3.51 5.53 12.11
N SER A 5 3.61 4.96 13.32
CA SER A 5 2.99 3.68 13.63
C SER A 5 1.46 3.72 13.52
N TYR A 6 0.81 4.83 13.88
CA TYR A 6 -0.66 4.94 13.76
C TYR A 6 -1.14 4.81 12.31
N ILE A 7 -0.44 5.42 11.34
CA ILE A 7 -0.80 5.31 9.91
C ILE A 7 -0.75 3.85 9.47
N TYR A 8 0.30 3.12 9.86
CA TYR A 8 0.43 1.71 9.54
C TYR A 8 -0.72 0.87 10.12
N TYR A 9 -1.06 1.08 11.40
CA TYR A 9 -2.17 0.36 12.03
C TYR A 9 -3.54 0.73 11.44
N LEU A 10 -3.75 1.98 11.03
CA LEU A 10 -4.96 2.41 10.33
C LEU A 10 -5.15 1.61 9.03
N PHE A 11 -4.10 1.49 8.21
CA PHE A 11 -4.19 0.71 6.97
C PHE A 11 -4.34 -0.79 7.22
N TRP A 12 -3.84 -1.33 8.33
CA TRP A 12 -4.16 -2.69 8.75
C TRP A 12 -5.63 -2.87 9.08
N ALA A 13 -6.23 -1.93 9.81
CA ALA A 13 -7.66 -1.98 10.09
C ALA A 13 -8.49 -1.89 8.79
N LEU A 14 -8.10 -0.99 7.87
CA LEU A 14 -8.73 -0.88 6.55
C LEU A 14 -8.60 -2.17 5.74
N LEU A 15 -7.45 -2.86 5.78
CA LEU A 15 -7.27 -4.16 5.14
C LEU A 15 -8.24 -5.21 5.71
N LEU A 16 -8.42 -5.27 7.02
CA LEU A 16 -9.36 -6.23 7.63
C LEU A 16 -10.79 -5.98 7.16
N ILE A 17 -11.20 -4.70 7.11
CA ILE A 17 -12.50 -4.30 6.54
C ILE A 17 -12.57 -4.69 5.06
N GLN A 18 -11.52 -4.42 4.29
CA GLN A 18 -11.43 -4.78 2.87
C GLN A 18 -11.63 -6.28 2.65
N VAL A 19 -10.96 -7.13 3.44
CA VAL A 19 -11.10 -8.59 3.38
C VAL A 19 -12.54 -9.01 3.70
N PHE A 20 -13.13 -8.45 4.76
CA PHE A 20 -14.51 -8.76 5.14
C PHE A 20 -15.50 -8.40 4.04
N LEU A 21 -15.42 -7.18 3.49
CA LEU A 21 -16.26 -6.74 2.38
C LEU A 21 -16.08 -7.64 1.16
N THR A 22 -14.85 -8.01 0.86
CA THR A 22 -14.51 -8.88 -0.27
C THR A 22 -15.13 -10.28 -0.13
N ILE A 23 -15.10 -10.87 1.08
CA ILE A 23 -15.80 -12.13 1.38
C ILE A 23 -17.30 -11.98 1.13
N MET A 24 -17.94 -10.95 1.69
CA MET A 24 -19.37 -10.69 1.47
C MET A 24 -19.70 -10.51 -0.01
N THR A 25 -18.82 -9.86 -0.78
CA THR A 25 -18.96 -9.72 -2.24
C THR A 25 -18.92 -11.03 -2.96
N SER A 26 -17.91 -11.83 -2.69
CA SER A 26 -17.75 -13.13 -3.32
C SER A 26 -18.93 -14.05 -3.01
N LEU A 27 -19.45 -14.03 -1.78
CA LEU A 27 -20.61 -14.84 -1.39
C LEU A 27 -21.89 -14.39 -2.10
N SER A 28 -22.09 -13.08 -2.27
CA SER A 28 -23.28 -12.51 -2.90
C SER A 28 -23.30 -12.69 -4.42
N GLN A 29 -22.18 -12.45 -5.11
CA GLN A 29 -22.14 -12.41 -6.58
C GLN A 29 -21.51 -13.67 -7.21
N ARG A 30 -20.99 -14.62 -6.41
CA ARG A 30 -20.22 -15.80 -6.87
C ARG A 30 -19.00 -15.44 -7.74
N ILE A 31 -18.46 -14.23 -7.60
CA ILE A 31 -17.28 -13.77 -8.35
C ILE A 31 -16.02 -13.97 -7.49
N ILE A 32 -15.06 -14.74 -8.00
CA ILE A 32 -13.80 -15.09 -7.30
C ILE A 32 -12.68 -14.08 -7.60
N LEU A 33 -12.70 -13.43 -8.77
CA LEU A 33 -11.61 -12.54 -9.21
C LEU A 33 -11.32 -11.33 -8.28
N PRO A 34 -12.33 -10.64 -7.69
CA PRO A 34 -12.08 -9.58 -6.70
C PRO A 34 -11.47 -10.12 -5.40
N PHE A 35 -11.63 -11.42 -5.13
CA PHE A 35 -11.27 -12.03 -3.85
C PHE A 35 -9.78 -12.03 -3.56
N VAL A 36 -8.97 -12.33 -4.57
CA VAL A 36 -7.53 -12.53 -4.39
C VAL A 36 -6.76 -11.25 -4.73
N ILE A 37 -7.21 -10.51 -5.74
CA ILE A 37 -6.45 -9.39 -6.30
C ILE A 37 -6.45 -8.20 -5.35
N PHE A 38 -7.61 -7.75 -4.87
CA PHE A 38 -7.67 -6.52 -4.07
C PHE A 38 -7.00 -6.68 -2.69
N PRO A 39 -7.30 -7.71 -1.87
CA PRO A 39 -6.66 -7.85 -0.56
C PRO A 39 -5.18 -8.23 -0.66
N GLY A 40 -4.82 -9.10 -1.61
CA GLY A 40 -3.43 -9.54 -1.80
C GLY A 40 -2.52 -8.38 -2.20
N VAL A 41 -2.97 -7.52 -3.11
CA VAL A 41 -2.21 -6.32 -3.52
C VAL A 41 -2.12 -5.32 -2.36
N SER A 42 -3.19 -5.13 -1.57
CA SER A 42 -3.14 -4.28 -0.38
C SER A 42 -2.12 -4.75 0.66
N VAL A 43 -2.00 -6.07 0.89
CA VAL A 43 -0.97 -6.65 1.79
C VAL A 43 0.44 -6.33 1.29
N PHE A 44 0.70 -6.45 -0.01
CA PHE A 44 1.99 -6.09 -0.59
C PHE A 44 2.35 -4.63 -0.33
N PHE A 45 1.42 -3.70 -0.59
CA PHE A 45 1.64 -2.27 -0.35
C PHE A 45 1.76 -1.93 1.14
N LEU A 46 1.11 -2.68 2.03
CA LEU A 46 1.28 -2.54 3.49
C LEU A 46 2.70 -2.90 3.94
N PHE A 47 3.27 -3.98 3.43
CA PHE A 47 4.67 -4.33 3.71
C PHE A 47 5.63 -3.27 3.16
N TYR A 48 5.35 -2.74 1.97
CA TYR A 48 6.14 -1.66 1.40
C TYR A 48 6.01 -0.35 2.21
N LEU A 49 4.80 -0.02 2.69
CA LEU A 49 4.57 1.11 3.60
C LEU A 49 5.35 0.94 4.90
N ARG A 50 5.36 -0.25 5.51
CA ARG A 50 6.18 -0.53 6.71
C ARG A 50 7.65 -0.30 6.44
N SER A 51 8.15 -0.79 5.30
CA SER A 51 9.54 -0.59 4.88
C SER A 51 9.86 0.90 4.77
N LEU A 52 8.99 1.67 4.10
CA LEU A 52 9.11 3.13 3.99
C LEU A 52 9.08 3.80 5.37
N LEU A 53 8.14 3.48 6.24
CA LEU A 53 8.07 4.08 7.58
C LEU A 53 9.30 3.74 8.46
N GLY A 54 10.02 2.66 8.15
CA GLY A 54 11.28 2.29 8.78
C GLY A 54 12.52 2.97 8.18
N TYR A 55 12.39 3.76 7.11
CA TYR A 55 13.53 4.47 6.52
C TYR A 55 14.11 5.50 7.49
N ASN A 56 15.42 5.43 7.67
CA ASN A 56 16.18 6.46 8.35
C ASN A 56 16.87 7.34 7.29
N LEU A 57 16.28 8.48 6.97
CA LEU A 57 16.80 9.40 5.94
C LEU A 57 17.98 10.19 6.49
N LYS A 58 19.20 9.65 6.35
CA LYS A 58 20.45 10.42 6.52
C LYS A 58 20.93 11.08 5.20
N GLN A 59 20.08 11.11 4.17
CA GLN A 59 20.49 11.46 2.80
C GLN A 59 20.34 12.94 2.47
N SER A 60 21.32 13.46 1.73
CA SER A 60 21.41 14.85 1.28
C SER A 60 20.33 15.18 0.23
N PRO A 61 19.77 16.41 0.21
CA PRO A 61 18.85 16.87 -0.84
C PRO A 61 19.45 16.83 -2.25
N SER A 62 20.78 16.80 -2.37
CA SER A 62 21.51 16.73 -3.65
C SER A 62 21.51 15.33 -4.28
N GLU A 63 21.07 14.30 -3.56
CA GLU A 63 20.91 12.96 -4.12
C GLU A 63 19.72 12.92 -5.10
N PRO A 64 19.77 12.04 -6.12
CA PRO A 64 18.64 11.84 -7.03
C PRO A 64 17.37 11.40 -6.27
N LEU A 65 16.20 11.72 -6.81
CA LEU A 65 14.90 11.43 -6.20
C LEU A 65 14.69 9.93 -5.97
N PHE A 66 14.93 9.16 -7.02
CA PHE A 66 14.77 7.72 -7.05
C PHE A 66 15.99 7.08 -7.69
N VAL A 67 16.36 5.91 -7.20
CA VAL A 67 17.37 5.05 -7.83
C VAL A 67 16.75 3.69 -8.06
N LEU A 68 16.92 3.17 -9.27
CA LEU A 68 16.51 1.81 -9.59
C LEU A 68 17.45 0.84 -8.88
N ARG A 69 16.89 -0.02 -8.03
CA ARG A 69 17.66 -1.03 -7.30
C ARG A 69 17.09 -2.42 -7.56
N ARG A 70 17.96 -3.36 -7.87
CA ARG A 70 17.59 -4.77 -7.99
C ARG A 70 17.47 -5.38 -6.60
N TYR A 71 16.33 -6.01 -6.32
CA TYR A 71 16.07 -6.76 -5.11
C TYR A 71 15.66 -8.18 -5.52
N GLY A 72 16.56 -9.15 -5.33
CA GLY A 72 16.36 -10.53 -5.79
C GLY A 72 16.06 -10.60 -7.28
N LEU A 73 14.88 -11.10 -7.63
CA LEU A 73 14.40 -11.23 -9.01
C LEU A 73 13.75 -9.96 -9.59
N GLY A 74 13.46 -8.95 -8.76
CA GLY A 74 12.77 -7.74 -9.18
C GLY A 74 13.64 -6.48 -9.20
N THR A 75 13.16 -5.44 -9.87
CA THR A 75 13.70 -4.07 -9.80
C THR A 75 12.70 -3.16 -9.11
N SER A 76 13.16 -2.38 -8.12
CA SER A 76 12.34 -1.40 -7.40
C SER A 76 12.92 -0.01 -7.54
N LEU A 77 12.06 0.99 -7.71
CA LEU A 77 12.43 2.39 -7.56
C LEU A 77 12.52 2.70 -6.06
N ASN A 78 13.72 3.05 -5.60
CA ASN A 78 13.96 3.31 -4.20
C ASN A 78 14.18 4.81 -3.96
N PRO A 79 13.50 5.43 -2.98
CA PRO A 79 13.73 6.83 -2.66
C PRO A 79 15.13 7.03 -2.11
N LYS A 80 15.77 8.12 -2.54
CA LYS A 80 17.17 8.43 -2.21
C LYS A 80 17.38 9.81 -1.62
N ASN A 81 16.39 10.68 -1.71
CA ASN A 81 16.36 11.96 -1.04
C ASN A 81 15.03 12.16 -0.27
N PRO A 82 14.93 13.18 0.60
CA PRO A 82 13.73 13.41 1.41
C PRO A 82 12.45 13.64 0.60
N LEU A 83 12.55 14.21 -0.61
CA LEU A 83 11.41 14.50 -1.46
C LEU A 83 10.88 13.24 -2.14
N GLY A 84 11.78 12.40 -2.69
CA GLY A 84 11.45 11.09 -3.25
C GLY A 84 10.85 10.16 -2.20
N TYR A 85 11.29 10.24 -0.95
CA TYR A 85 10.66 9.54 0.16
C TYR A 85 9.20 9.98 0.40
N LYS A 86 8.96 11.30 0.46
CA LYS A 86 7.60 11.83 0.65
C LYS A 86 6.68 11.44 -0.52
N ILE A 87 7.18 11.51 -1.76
CA ILE A 87 6.44 11.04 -2.94
C ILE A 87 6.12 9.56 -2.82
N SER A 88 7.10 8.72 -2.47
CA SER A 88 6.89 7.28 -2.29
C SER A 88 5.79 7.00 -1.28
N LEU A 89 5.85 7.67 -0.13
CA LEU A 89 4.87 7.51 0.94
C LEU A 89 3.48 7.96 0.51
N LEU A 90 3.38 9.10 -0.18
CA LEU A 90 2.12 9.60 -0.74
C LEU A 90 1.51 8.62 -1.76
N VAL A 91 2.32 8.13 -2.70
CA VAL A 91 1.88 7.18 -3.73
C VAL A 91 1.38 5.89 -3.10
N VAL A 92 2.11 5.34 -2.14
CA VAL A 92 1.72 4.07 -1.48
C VAL A 92 0.44 4.23 -0.68
N MET A 93 0.32 5.31 0.11
CA MET A 93 -0.93 5.60 0.81
C MET A 93 -2.09 5.83 -0.16
N GLY A 94 -1.87 6.54 -1.26
CA GLY A 94 -2.86 6.76 -2.30
C GLY A 94 -3.34 5.47 -2.95
N ILE A 95 -2.44 4.54 -3.27
CA ILE A 95 -2.78 3.23 -3.81
C ILE A 95 -3.61 2.41 -2.80
N LEU A 96 -3.21 2.38 -1.52
CA LEU A 96 -3.96 1.67 -0.48
C LEU A 96 -5.38 2.23 -0.33
N VAL A 97 -5.55 3.55 -0.35
CA VAL A 97 -6.87 4.19 -0.31
C VAL A 97 -7.67 3.84 -1.57
N LEU A 98 -7.05 3.91 -2.76
CA LEU A 98 -7.71 3.58 -4.02
C LEU A 98 -8.21 2.12 -4.04
N LEU A 99 -7.38 1.17 -3.63
CA LEU A 99 -7.75 -0.24 -3.54
C LEU A 99 -8.93 -0.47 -2.57
N PHE A 100 -8.92 0.22 -1.44
CA PHE A 100 -10.03 0.20 -0.49
C PHE A 100 -11.31 0.78 -1.10
N CYS A 101 -11.24 1.94 -1.75
CA CYS A 101 -12.37 2.57 -2.43
C CYS A 101 -12.95 1.70 -3.55
N LEU A 102 -12.11 1.06 -4.37
CA LEU A 102 -12.56 0.13 -5.40
C LEU A 102 -13.27 -1.08 -4.80
N THR A 103 -12.78 -1.58 -3.66
CA THR A 103 -13.44 -2.68 -2.94
C THR A 103 -14.81 -2.24 -2.41
N LEU A 104 -14.92 -1.01 -1.87
CA LEU A 104 -16.19 -0.43 -1.44
C LEU A 104 -17.16 -0.26 -2.61
N LEU A 105 -16.70 0.27 -3.74
CA LEU A 105 -17.53 0.47 -4.92
C LEU A 105 -18.04 -0.88 -5.47
N ALA A 106 -17.17 -1.88 -5.55
CA ALA A 106 -17.56 -3.25 -5.91
C ALA A 106 -18.52 -3.87 -4.89
N PHE A 107 -18.45 -3.48 -3.62
CA PHE A 107 -19.38 -3.91 -2.59
C PHE A 107 -20.76 -3.23 -2.71
N LEU A 108 -20.80 -1.93 -3.00
CA LEU A 108 -22.00 -1.11 -3.08
C LEU A 108 -22.75 -1.26 -4.40
N GLY A 109 -22.04 -1.49 -5.51
CA GLY A 109 -22.62 -1.72 -6.83
C GLY A 109 -23.12 -3.14 -7.07
N LYS A 110 -23.35 -3.92 -6.00
CA LYS A 110 -23.96 -5.25 -6.08
C LYS A 110 -25.48 -5.18 -6.10
#